data_AF-A0A7W7GMF0-F1
#
_entry.id   AF-A0A7W7GMF0-F1
#
_cell.length_a   1.000
_cell.length_b   1.000
_cell.length_c   1.000
_cell.angle_alpha   90.00
_cell.angle_beta   90.00
_cell.angle_gamma   90.00
#
_symmetry.space_group_name_H-M   'P 1'
#
loop_
_entity.id
_entity.type
_entity.pdbx_description
1 polymer ?
#
loop_
_entity_poly.entity_id
_entity_poly.type
_entity_poly.pdbx_seq_one_letter_code
_entity_poly.pdbx_strand_id
1 'polypeptide(L)' 'MTLAQIAKDFGIHEMTLSKWMRHADIDNGAKPGLSRTEATEN' A
#
# COMPACT_ATOMS: atom_id res chain seq x y z
N MET A 1 15.31 -4.76 9.41
CA MET A 1 14.21 -3.81 9.17
C MET A 1 12.99 -4.62 8.76
N THR A 2 11.91 -4.63 9.54
CA THR A 2 10.64 -5.29 9.13
C THR A 2 9.59 -4.25 8.79
N LEU A 3 8.62 -4.60 7.92
CA LEU A 3 7.47 -3.74 7.60
C LEU A 3 6.70 -3.33 8.87
N ALA A 4 6.59 -4.22 9.86
CA ALA A 4 5.97 -3.94 11.15
C ALA A 4 6.64 -2.79 11.92
N GLN A 5 7.98 -2.75 11.92
CA GLN A 5 8.72 -1.69 12.60
C GLN A 5 8.55 -0.35 11.88
N ILE A 6 8.57 -0.36 10.55
CA ILE A 6 8.35 0.84 9.73
C ILE A 6 6.92 1.35 9.95
N ALA A 7 5.92 0.46 9.88
CA ALA A 7 4.53 0.81 10.12
C ALA A 7 4.34 1.44 11.52
N LYS A 8 4.99 0.87 12.54
CA LYS A 8 4.95 1.40 13.91
C LYS A 8 5.63 2.76 14.06
N ASP A 9 6.75 2.98 13.38
CA ASP A 9 7.48 4.26 13.35
C ASP A 9 6.62 5.38 12.74
N PHE A 10 5.91 5.07 11.64
CA PHE A 10 4.98 5.99 10.99
C PHE A 10 3.59 6.07 11.68
N GLY A 11 3.33 5.26 12.71
CA GLY A 11 2.03 5.18 13.37
C GLY A 11 0.88 4.66 12.48
N ILE A 12 1.21 3.93 11.42
CA ILE A 12 0.25 3.37 10.46
C ILE A 12 0.09 1.86 10.66
N HIS A 13 -1.04 1.33 10.21
CA HIS A 13 -1.24 -0.12 10.22
C HIS A 13 -0.40 -0.79 9.11
N GLU A 14 0.13 -1.97 9.38
CA GLU A 14 0.94 -2.76 8.41
C GLU A 14 0.21 -3.03 7.08
N MET A 15 -1.12 -3.15 7.14
CA MET A 15 -1.97 -3.32 5.96
C MET A 15 -1.95 -2.08 5.05
N THR A 16 -1.89 -0.88 5.62
CA THR A 16 -1.78 0.38 4.87
C THR A 16 -0.42 0.48 4.18
N LEU A 17 0.65 0.14 4.90
CA LEU A 17 1.99 0.12 4.33
C LEU A 17 2.12 -0.92 3.19
N SER A 18 1.46 -2.08 3.35
CA SER A 18 1.40 -3.12 2.32
C SER A 18 0.65 -2.67 1.06
N LYS A 19 -0.44 -1.89 1.23
CA LYS A 19 -1.16 -1.27 0.10
C LYS A 19 -0.30 -0.24 -0.62
N TRP A 20 0.44 0.60 0.11
CA TRP A 20 1.35 1.58 -0.50
C TRP A 20 2.50 0.93 -1.26
N MET A 21 3.09 -0.14 -0.71
CA MET A 21 4.12 -0.92 -1.41
C MET A 21 3.59 -1.50 -2.73
N ARG A 22 2.37 -2.05 -2.71
CA ARG A 22 1.71 -2.57 -3.92
C ARG A 22 1.36 -1.46 -4.92
N HIS A 23 1.00 -0.27 -4.43
CA HIS A 23 0.72 0.90 -5.26
C HIS A 23 2.00 1.47 -5.90
N ALA A 24 3.11 1.51 -5.15
CA ALA A 24 4.40 1.94 -5.65
C ALA A 24 4.93 0.99 -6.74
N ASP A 25 4.70 -0.32 -6.60
CA ASP A 25 5.01 -1.32 -7.65
C ASP A 25 4.20 -1.09 -8.95
N ILE A 26 2.95 -0.65 -8.82
CA ILE A 26 2.07 -0.30 -9.94
C ILE A 26 2.52 1.03 -10.60
N ASP A 27 2.83 2.05 -9.79
CA ASP A 27 3.23 3.39 -10.23
C ASP A 27 4.62 3.42 -10.89
N ASN A 28 5.56 2.58 -10.42
CA ASN A 28 6.89 2.40 -11.00
C ASN A 28 6.89 1.71 -12.39
N GLY A 29 5.73 1.50 -13.00
CA GLY A 29 5.61 1.30 -14.45
C GLY A 29 5.29 -0.12 -14.92
N ALA A 30 4.71 -0.99 -14.08
CA ALA A 30 4.47 -2.38 -14.47
C ALA A 30 3.03 -2.72 -14.89
N LYS A 31 1.97 -2.01 -14.46
CA LYS A 31 0.59 -2.40 -14.81
C LYS A 31 -0.41 -1.24 -14.90
N PRO A 32 -1.16 -1.09 -16.01
CA PRO A 32 -2.41 -0.32 -16.03
C PRO A 32 -3.50 -1.17 -15.36
N GLY A 33 -3.54 -1.21 -14.03
CA GLY A 33 -4.48 -2.10 -13.36
C GLY A 33 -4.71 -1.74 -11.90
N LEU A 34 -5.81 -1.00 -11.68
CA LEU A 34 -6.42 -0.69 -10.38
C LEU A 34 -5.62 0.20 -9.45
N SER A 35 -5.31 1.41 -9.94
CA SER A 35 -5.29 2.55 -9.03
C SER A 35 -6.75 2.81 -8.59
N ARG A 36 -7.05 2.53 -7.32
CA ARG A 36 -8.11 3.22 -6.57
C ARG A 36 -9.55 3.05 -7.09
N THR A 37 -10.14 1.86 -7.00
CA THR A 37 -11.61 1.74 -7.10
C THR A 37 -12.27 0.88 -6.00
N GLU A 38 -11.61 -0.11 -5.41
CA GLU A 38 -12.30 -1.02 -4.48
C GLU A 38 -12.00 -0.75 -2.99
N ALA A 39 -12.24 0.46 -2.50
CA ALA A 39 -12.21 0.76 -1.05
C ALA A 39 -13.38 1.62 -0.56
N THR A 40 -14.45 1.69 -1.35
CA THR A 40 -15.78 2.21 -1.05
C THR A 40 -16.66 1.42 -2.04
N GLU A 41 -17.70 0.66 -1.72
CA GLU A 41 -18.69 0.71 -0.65
C GLU A 41 -19.32 -0.71 -0.51
N ASN A 42 -19.41 -1.25 0.71
CA ASN A 42 -20.61 -1.95 1.22
C ASN A 42 -20.52 -2.11 2.74
#